data_AF-A0AAD8JQ05-F1
#
_entry.id   AF-A0AAD8JQ05-F1
#
_cell.length_a   1.000
_cell.length_b   1.000
_cell.length_c   1.000
_cell.angle_alpha   90.00
_cell.angle_beta   90.00
_cell.angle_gamma   90.00
#
_symmetry.space_group_name_H-M   'P 1'
#
loop_
_entity.id
_entity.type
_entity.pdbx_description
1 polymer ?
#
loop_
_entity_poly.entity_id
_entity_poly.type
_entity_poly.pdbx_seq_one_letter_code
_entity_poly.pdbx_strand_id
1 'polypeptide(L)'
;MNITGGQDLKEIGDMCIADSGATHTILKSKKYFYELKPTKGMIGTISGPSNLIEGVGKANLELSNDTKLLIDNALFSPKATRNLLSFKNIYHNGYDIQSRTIGDEKYLHIMKKNHIFEEMPMLHSGLHYTYINVPQAHMAVKEKIYDPSTLNLWHDRLGHPGSTMMNRIIENTHGHSLKGQKIPQADKMPLCTSCSHGKLITRPSKLKVEKELPMFLERIQGDICGPIHPSSGPFRYFMVQIDASSRWSHVSLLSTRNVAFAKFLAQIIKLRAHFPDYTIKTVRLDNAGEFTSHAFNDYCMSVGIVVEHPVAHVHTQNGLAESLIKRLQLIARPLIMRTKLPVSIWGHAILHAGSLIRIRPTANHKYSPIQLVSGQEPNVSHLRIFGCAVYVPIAPPQRTKMGPQRRLGIYVGYETASIIRYLEPLTGDVFTARFADCQFDESVFPSLGGENKNKEKNISWCEPSLSYLDPRTK
;
A
#
# COMPACT_ATOMS: atom_id res chain seq x y z
N MET A 1 -46.72 10.86 20.51
CA MET A 1 -45.66 11.07 19.50
C MET A 1 -44.37 10.54 20.08
N ASN A 2 -43.79 9.56 19.39
CA ASN A 2 -42.68 8.75 19.85
C ASN A 2 -41.39 9.55 20.01
N ILE A 3 -40.78 9.45 21.19
CA ILE A 3 -39.36 9.76 21.40
C ILE A 3 -38.69 8.39 21.56
N THR A 4 -38.21 7.82 20.45
CA THR A 4 -37.35 6.64 20.46
C THR A 4 -35.93 7.08 20.78
N GLY A 5 -35.61 7.12 22.08
CA GLY A 5 -34.22 7.11 22.54
C GLY A 5 -33.66 5.70 22.36
N GLY A 6 -32.80 5.51 21.35
CA GLY A 6 -31.98 4.31 21.25
C GLY A 6 -30.93 4.35 22.36
N GLN A 7 -31.19 3.65 23.46
CA GLN A 7 -30.14 3.19 24.35
C GLN A 7 -29.38 2.09 23.61
N ASP A 8 -28.10 2.35 23.33
CA ASP A 8 -27.15 1.32 22.91
C ASP A 8 -27.19 0.16 23.93
N LEU A 9 -27.66 -1.00 23.48
CA LEU A 9 -27.58 -2.26 24.22
C LEU A 9 -26.09 -2.61 24.34
N LYS A 10 -25.45 -2.26 25.48
CA LYS A 10 -24.12 -2.77 25.86
C LYS A 10 -24.20 -4.31 25.80
N GLU A 11 -23.40 -4.95 24.94
CA GLU A 11 -23.33 -6.41 24.87
C GLU A 11 -23.12 -6.98 26.29
N ILE A 12 -24.03 -7.86 26.72
CA ILE A 12 -23.95 -8.52 28.02
C ILE A 12 -22.74 -9.46 27.97
N GLY A 13 -21.72 -9.20 28.79
CA GLY A 13 -20.47 -9.97 28.79
C GLY A 13 -20.62 -11.42 29.27
N ASP A 14 -19.56 -12.23 29.15
CA ASP A 14 -19.60 -13.62 29.63
C ASP A 14 -19.47 -13.62 31.16
N MET A 15 -20.30 -14.39 31.86
CA MET A 15 -20.21 -14.53 33.32
C MET A 15 -18.88 -15.18 33.74
N CYS A 16 -18.27 -14.66 34.81
CA CYS A 16 -17.02 -15.15 35.39
C CYS A 16 -17.10 -15.18 36.92
N ILE A 17 -16.73 -16.31 37.54
CA ILE A 17 -16.73 -16.47 38.99
C ILE A 17 -15.36 -16.05 39.54
N ALA A 18 -15.36 -15.22 40.59
CA ALA A 18 -14.14 -14.85 41.29
C ALA A 18 -13.83 -15.91 42.35
N ASP A 19 -12.64 -16.51 42.29
CA ASP A 19 -12.28 -17.67 43.09
C ASP A 19 -10.91 -17.49 43.79
N SER A 20 -10.91 -17.58 45.12
CA SER A 20 -9.71 -17.51 45.95
C SER A 20 -8.95 -18.84 45.99
N GLY A 21 -9.61 -19.96 45.71
CA GLY A 21 -9.00 -21.30 45.65
C GLY A 21 -8.36 -21.63 44.31
N ALA A 22 -8.69 -20.88 43.26
CA ALA A 22 -8.09 -21.07 41.93
C ALA A 22 -6.66 -20.53 41.87
N THR A 23 -5.70 -21.33 41.41
CA THR A 23 -4.30 -20.90 41.19
C THR A 23 -4.09 -20.19 39.85
N HIS A 24 -5.01 -20.37 38.91
CA HIS A 24 -4.98 -19.82 37.57
C HIS A 24 -6.37 -19.36 37.16
N THR A 25 -6.44 -18.31 36.36
CA THR A 25 -7.68 -17.92 35.67
C THR A 25 -7.95 -18.91 34.53
N ILE A 26 -9.18 -19.42 34.45
CA ILE A 26 -9.62 -20.39 33.44
C ILE A 26 -10.68 -19.73 32.56
N LEU A 27 -10.45 -19.73 31.25
CA LEU A 27 -11.29 -19.07 30.27
C LEU A 27 -11.79 -20.07 29.22
N LYS A 28 -13.08 -20.00 28.91
CA LYS A 28 -13.75 -20.93 27.99
C LYS A 28 -13.56 -20.57 26.52
N SER A 29 -13.35 -19.30 26.22
CA SER A 29 -13.31 -18.79 24.85
C SER A 29 -11.95 -18.24 24.48
N LYS A 30 -11.48 -18.55 23.27
CA LYS A 30 -10.22 -18.03 22.72
C LYS A 30 -10.28 -16.51 22.52
N LYS A 31 -11.47 -15.89 22.47
CA LYS A 31 -11.65 -14.44 22.24
C LYS A 31 -10.92 -13.56 23.26
N TYR A 32 -10.69 -14.08 24.47
CA TYR A 32 -10.02 -13.37 25.56
C TYR A 32 -8.49 -13.41 25.49
N PHE A 33 -7.91 -14.26 24.63
CA PHE A 33 -6.47 -14.46 24.53
C PHE A 33 -5.90 -13.68 23.35
N TYR A 34 -4.86 -12.89 23.61
CA TYR A 34 -4.08 -12.24 22.53
C TYR A 34 -2.81 -13.03 22.18
N GLU A 35 -2.38 -13.95 23.06
CA GLU A 35 -1.37 -14.97 22.78
C GLU A 35 -1.87 -16.29 23.37
N LEU A 36 -2.01 -17.34 22.58
CA LEU A 36 -2.45 -18.66 23.06
C LEU A 36 -1.57 -19.75 22.45
N LYS A 37 -0.89 -20.51 23.31
CA LYS A 37 -0.11 -21.69 22.90
C LYS A 37 -0.94 -22.94 23.14
N PRO A 38 -1.23 -23.75 22.09
CA PRO A 38 -1.90 -25.03 22.26
C PRO A 38 -1.05 -25.94 23.14
N THR A 39 -1.60 -26.34 24.28
CA THR A 39 -0.92 -27.17 25.28
C THR A 39 -1.97 -28.05 25.92
N LYS A 40 -1.74 -29.36 25.91
CA LYS A 40 -2.56 -30.28 26.70
C LYS A 40 -1.98 -30.35 28.10
N GLY A 41 -2.76 -29.94 29.09
CA GLY A 41 -2.34 -29.92 30.49
C GLY A 41 -3.34 -30.59 31.41
N MET A 42 -2.84 -31.22 32.47
CA MET A 42 -3.65 -31.66 33.61
C MET A 42 -3.80 -30.49 34.58
N ILE A 43 -5.01 -30.27 35.08
CA ILE A 43 -5.24 -29.38 36.22
C ILE A 43 -5.74 -30.22 37.41
N GLY A 44 -5.19 -29.99 38.59
CA GLY A 44 -5.73 -30.54 39.83
C GLY A 44 -7.05 -29.84 40.16
N THR A 45 -8.14 -30.59 40.24
CA THR A 45 -9.42 -30.11 40.76
C THR A 45 -9.71 -30.77 42.10
N ILE A 46 -10.73 -30.31 42.82
CA ILE A 46 -11.17 -30.95 44.07
C ILE A 46 -11.63 -32.40 43.86
N SER A 47 -12.02 -32.77 42.65
CA SER A 47 -12.41 -34.14 42.25
C SER A 47 -11.25 -34.97 41.71
N GLY A 48 -10.00 -34.47 41.79
CA GLY A 48 -8.81 -35.09 41.21
C GLY A 48 -8.34 -34.41 39.92
N PRO A 49 -7.27 -34.93 39.29
CA PRO A 49 -6.71 -34.35 38.08
C PRO A 49 -7.66 -34.49 36.89
N SER A 50 -7.79 -33.43 36.09
CA SER A 50 -8.68 -33.39 34.93
C SER A 50 -7.98 -32.87 33.67
N ASN A 51 -8.21 -33.53 32.53
CA ASN A 51 -7.66 -33.18 31.20
C ASN A 51 -8.51 -32.12 30.48
N LEU A 52 -8.73 -30.98 31.14
CA LEU A 52 -9.61 -29.92 30.62
C LEU A 52 -8.85 -28.81 29.88
N ILE A 53 -7.53 -28.71 30.07
CA ILE A 53 -6.73 -27.62 29.52
C ILE A 53 -6.27 -27.96 28.11
N GLU A 54 -6.65 -27.11 27.16
CA GLU A 54 -6.28 -27.21 25.74
C GLU A 54 -5.31 -26.11 25.29
N GLY A 55 -4.98 -25.16 26.17
CA GLY A 55 -3.93 -24.18 25.92
C GLY A 55 -3.59 -23.32 27.12
N VAL A 56 -2.43 -22.67 27.04
CA VAL A 56 -1.98 -21.67 28.02
C VAL A 56 -1.59 -20.41 27.26
N GLY A 57 -1.94 -19.25 27.79
CA GLY A 57 -1.72 -18.01 27.07
C GLY A 57 -1.92 -16.76 27.88
N LYS A 58 -1.65 -15.64 27.23
CA LYS A 58 -1.88 -14.31 27.78
C LYS A 58 -3.27 -13.81 27.39
N ALA A 59 -4.04 -13.42 28.39
CA ALA A 59 -5.40 -12.93 28.24
C ALA A 59 -5.55 -11.48 28.71
N ASN A 60 -6.49 -10.78 28.11
CA ASN A 60 -6.87 -9.42 28.49
C ASN A 60 -8.38 -9.40 28.72
N LEU A 61 -8.79 -9.05 29.95
CA LEU A 61 -10.19 -9.03 30.36
C LEU A 61 -10.60 -7.61 30.75
N GLU A 62 -11.78 -7.19 30.33
CA GLU A 62 -12.46 -5.99 30.82
C GLU A 62 -13.63 -6.43 31.69
N LEU A 63 -13.68 -5.96 32.93
CA LEU A 63 -14.76 -6.23 33.88
C LEU A 63 -15.94 -5.26 33.66
N SER A 64 -17.03 -5.46 34.41
CA SER A 64 -18.28 -4.71 34.25
C SER A 64 -18.13 -3.18 34.28
N ASN A 65 -17.25 -2.63 35.12
CA ASN A 65 -16.98 -1.19 35.22
C ASN A 65 -15.67 -0.77 34.52
N ASP A 66 -15.38 -1.39 33.37
CA ASP A 66 -14.24 -1.07 32.50
C ASP A 66 -12.85 -1.29 33.15
N THR A 67 -12.79 -2.04 34.26
CA THR A 67 -11.52 -2.44 34.88
C THR A 67 -10.81 -3.49 34.04
N LYS A 68 -9.55 -3.22 33.67
CA LYS A 68 -8.76 -4.08 32.78
C LYS A 68 -7.79 -4.95 33.58
N LEU A 69 -7.83 -6.26 33.32
CA LEU A 69 -6.94 -7.25 33.93
C LEU A 69 -6.09 -7.94 32.87
N LEU A 70 -4.77 -7.85 33.02
CA LEU A 70 -3.80 -8.59 32.22
C LEU A 70 -3.45 -9.90 32.91
N ILE A 71 -3.57 -11.02 32.20
CA ILE A 71 -3.36 -12.35 32.78
C ILE A 71 -2.33 -13.09 31.94
N ASP A 72 -1.09 -13.20 32.44
CA ASP A 72 0.02 -13.78 31.68
C ASP A 72 -0.08 -15.31 31.49
N ASN A 73 -0.71 -16.01 32.44
CA ASN A 73 -0.80 -17.49 32.45
C ASN A 73 -2.26 -17.94 32.58
N ALA A 74 -3.14 -17.46 31.70
CA ALA A 74 -4.51 -17.92 31.64
C ALA A 74 -4.58 -19.31 30.99
N LEU A 75 -5.47 -20.16 31.49
CA LEU A 75 -5.69 -21.50 30.98
C LEU A 75 -6.94 -21.51 30.08
N PHE A 76 -6.78 -22.02 28.86
CA PHE A 76 -7.88 -22.21 27.92
C PHE A 76 -8.51 -23.59 28.13
N SER A 77 -9.79 -23.61 28.50
CA SER A 77 -10.56 -24.83 28.75
C SER A 77 -11.97 -24.69 28.19
N PRO A 78 -12.21 -25.06 26.93
CA PRO A 78 -13.53 -24.92 26.30
C PRO A 78 -14.59 -25.81 26.97
N LYS A 79 -14.16 -26.90 27.61
CA LYS A 79 -15.03 -27.85 28.33
C LYS A 79 -15.39 -27.41 29.76
N ALA A 80 -14.84 -26.29 30.25
CA ALA A 80 -15.21 -25.78 31.58
C ALA A 80 -16.67 -25.27 31.58
N THR A 81 -17.38 -25.45 32.69
CA THR A 81 -18.78 -25.01 32.80
C THR A 81 -18.89 -23.49 32.90
N ARG A 82 -17.94 -22.83 33.56
CA ARG A 82 -17.87 -21.37 33.79
C ARG A 82 -16.45 -20.84 33.55
N ASN A 83 -16.32 -19.53 33.34
CA ASN A 83 -15.04 -18.84 33.45
C ASN A 83 -14.71 -18.64 34.94
N LEU A 84 -13.43 -18.72 35.28
CA LEU A 84 -12.92 -18.53 36.64
C LEU A 84 -11.84 -17.46 36.63
N LEU A 85 -12.01 -16.43 37.46
CA LEU A 85 -11.05 -15.37 37.71
C LEU A 85 -10.36 -15.62 39.05
N SER A 86 -9.07 -15.93 39.00
CA SER A 86 -8.30 -16.20 40.21
C SER A 86 -7.97 -14.91 40.96
N PHE A 87 -8.13 -14.91 42.29
CA PHE A 87 -7.70 -13.79 43.14
C PHE A 87 -6.21 -13.49 42.97
N LYS A 88 -5.38 -14.52 42.74
CA LYS A 88 -3.95 -14.36 42.44
C LYS A 88 -3.72 -13.38 41.28
N ASN A 89 -4.54 -13.47 40.22
CA ASN A 89 -4.42 -12.59 39.06
C ASN A 89 -4.94 -11.18 39.34
N ILE A 90 -5.96 -11.02 40.19
CA ILE A 90 -6.42 -9.71 40.65
C ILE A 90 -5.29 -9.00 41.43
N TYR A 91 -4.68 -9.70 42.41
CA TYR A 91 -3.54 -9.17 43.17
C TYR A 91 -2.34 -8.85 42.28
N HIS A 92 -2.01 -9.70 41.29
CA HIS A 92 -0.92 -9.42 40.34
C HIS A 92 -1.13 -8.16 39.51
N ASN A 93 -2.38 -7.73 39.28
CA ASN A 93 -2.69 -6.47 38.60
C ASN A 93 -2.67 -5.26 39.56
N GLY A 94 -2.25 -5.45 40.82
CA GLY A 94 -2.09 -4.40 41.82
C GLY A 94 -3.41 -3.91 42.40
N TYR A 95 -4.41 -4.79 42.46
CA TYR A 95 -5.68 -4.56 43.13
C TYR A 95 -5.79 -5.42 44.39
N ASP A 96 -6.41 -4.87 45.42
CA ASP A 96 -6.79 -5.57 46.64
C ASP A 96 -8.24 -6.02 46.55
N ILE A 97 -8.60 -7.02 47.36
CA ILE A 97 -9.96 -7.56 47.46
C ILE A 97 -10.45 -7.38 48.89
N GLN A 98 -11.64 -6.79 49.05
CA GLN A 98 -12.31 -6.68 50.34
C GLN A 98 -13.77 -7.09 50.24
N SER A 99 -14.26 -7.81 51.24
CA SER A 99 -15.70 -8.06 51.36
C SER A 99 -16.37 -6.91 52.10
N ARG A 100 -17.51 -6.46 51.60
CA ARG A 100 -18.37 -5.48 52.28
C ARG A 100 -19.81 -5.94 52.20
N THR A 101 -20.57 -5.66 53.25
CA THR A 101 -22.03 -5.82 53.26
C THR A 101 -22.68 -4.46 53.05
N ILE A 102 -23.57 -4.35 52.07
CA ILE A 102 -24.35 -3.14 51.79
C ILE A 102 -25.82 -3.55 51.87
N GLY A 103 -26.54 -3.05 52.89
CA GLY A 103 -27.86 -3.58 53.24
C GLY A 103 -27.78 -5.03 53.72
N ASP A 104 -28.60 -5.91 53.14
CA ASP A 104 -28.59 -7.36 53.40
C ASP A 104 -27.74 -8.16 52.40
N GLU A 105 -27.09 -7.48 51.44
CA GLU A 105 -26.33 -8.12 50.38
C GLU A 105 -24.81 -8.02 50.60
N LYS A 106 -24.09 -9.09 50.29
CA LYS A 106 -22.63 -9.16 50.37
C LYS A 106 -21.99 -8.95 49.01
N TYR A 107 -21.00 -8.08 48.98
CA TYR A 107 -20.24 -7.75 47.79
C TYR A 107 -18.76 -8.03 48.02
N LEU A 108 -18.08 -8.36 46.93
CA LEU A 108 -16.63 -8.45 46.87
C LEU A 108 -16.10 -7.30 46.02
N HIS A 109 -15.32 -6.43 46.64
CA HIS A 109 -14.85 -5.19 46.04
C HIS A 109 -13.41 -5.36 45.57
N ILE A 110 -13.15 -5.04 44.29
CA ILE A 110 -11.80 -4.87 43.78
C ILE A 110 -11.42 -3.41 44.01
N MET A 111 -10.32 -3.18 44.73
CA MET A 111 -9.92 -1.84 45.15
C MET A 111 -8.46 -1.55 44.86
N LYS A 112 -8.11 -0.27 44.75
CA LYS A 112 -6.71 0.19 44.68
C LYS A 112 -6.59 1.56 45.34
N LYS A 113 -5.63 1.72 46.26
CA LYS A 113 -5.43 2.97 47.03
C LYS A 113 -6.73 3.51 47.67
N ASN A 114 -7.50 2.63 48.31
CA ASN A 114 -8.81 2.90 48.93
C ASN A 114 -9.93 3.37 47.98
N HIS A 115 -9.76 3.25 46.66
CA HIS A 115 -10.83 3.47 45.69
C HIS A 115 -11.39 2.13 45.21
N ILE A 116 -12.72 2.00 45.14
CA ILE A 116 -13.41 0.81 44.61
C ILE A 116 -13.49 0.93 43.09
N PHE A 117 -13.04 -0.10 42.39
CA PHE A 117 -13.06 -0.17 40.92
C PHE A 117 -14.18 -1.09 40.42
N GLU A 118 -14.45 -2.19 41.12
CA GLU A 118 -15.51 -3.13 40.78
C GLU A 118 -16.23 -3.60 42.05
N GLU A 119 -17.54 -3.83 41.92
CA GLU A 119 -18.38 -4.44 42.94
C GLU A 119 -18.93 -5.75 42.38
N MET A 120 -18.52 -6.87 42.95
CA MET A 120 -18.93 -8.20 42.53
C MET A 120 -20.05 -8.72 43.43
N PRO A 121 -21.30 -8.80 42.93
CA PRO A 121 -22.42 -9.33 43.71
C PRO A 121 -22.23 -10.82 43.97
N MET A 122 -22.95 -11.31 44.98
CA MET A 122 -22.97 -12.71 45.38
C MET A 122 -24.19 -13.41 44.78
N LEU A 123 -23.98 -14.59 44.18
CA LEU A 123 -25.07 -15.48 43.78
C LEU A 123 -25.75 -16.09 45.01
N HIS A 124 -26.97 -16.61 44.84
CA HIS A 124 -27.66 -17.41 45.86
C HIS A 124 -26.83 -18.60 46.37
N SER A 125 -25.88 -19.10 45.57
CA SER A 125 -24.95 -20.16 45.94
C SER A 125 -23.78 -19.69 46.82
N GLY A 126 -23.70 -18.40 47.18
CA GLY A 126 -22.61 -17.81 47.96
C GLY A 126 -21.36 -17.47 47.16
N LEU A 127 -21.38 -17.58 45.83
CA LEU A 127 -20.22 -17.30 44.97
C LEU A 127 -20.29 -15.89 44.39
N HIS A 128 -19.18 -15.16 44.44
CA HIS A 128 -19.07 -13.85 43.82
C HIS A 128 -18.79 -13.96 42.32
N TYR A 129 -19.41 -13.10 41.53
CA TYR A 129 -19.25 -13.10 40.08
C TYR A 129 -19.14 -11.70 39.49
N THR A 130 -18.66 -11.66 38.26
CA THR A 130 -18.62 -10.48 37.40
C THR A 130 -18.92 -10.89 35.96
N TYR A 131 -19.02 -9.90 35.07
CA TYR A 131 -19.06 -10.12 33.63
C TYR A 131 -17.73 -9.72 33.01
N ILE A 132 -17.19 -10.58 32.15
CA ILE A 132 -15.94 -10.34 31.43
C ILE A 132 -16.21 -10.10 29.95
N ASN A 133 -15.64 -9.01 29.46
CA ASN A 133 -15.63 -8.63 28.06
C ASN A 133 -14.21 -8.67 27.52
N VAL A 134 -14.12 -8.77 26.19
CA VAL A 134 -12.87 -8.44 25.51
C VAL A 134 -12.79 -6.93 25.54
N PRO A 135 -11.71 -6.33 26.07
CA PRO A 135 -11.58 -4.88 26.12
C PRO A 135 -11.93 -4.27 24.78
N GLN A 136 -12.90 -3.37 24.72
CA GLN A 136 -13.19 -2.67 23.48
C GLN A 136 -11.89 -2.02 23.02
N ALA A 137 -11.42 -2.48 21.88
CA ALA A 137 -10.19 -2.06 21.28
C ALA A 137 -10.28 -0.59 20.85
N HIS A 138 -10.08 0.35 21.77
CA HIS A 138 -8.93 1.22 21.55
C HIS A 138 -7.73 0.30 21.73
N MET A 139 -7.38 -0.42 20.67
CA MET A 139 -6.14 -1.17 20.64
C MET A 139 -5.02 -0.16 20.80
N ALA A 140 -4.66 0.15 22.04
CA ALA A 140 -3.28 0.37 22.38
C ALA A 140 -2.59 -1.00 22.25
N VAL A 141 -2.50 -1.50 21.01
CA VAL A 141 -1.23 -2.07 20.60
C VAL A 141 -0.21 -1.03 21.08
N LYS A 142 0.94 -1.44 21.58
CA LYS A 142 2.13 -0.63 21.28
C LYS A 142 2.31 -0.66 19.76
N GLU A 143 1.34 -0.13 19.01
CA GLU A 143 1.46 0.25 17.64
C GLU A 143 2.58 1.25 17.76
N LYS A 144 3.73 0.92 17.16
CA LYS A 144 4.71 1.95 16.86
C LYS A 144 3.90 3.02 16.16
N ILE A 145 3.56 4.08 16.91
CA ILE A 145 2.92 5.27 16.38
C ILE A 145 3.83 5.63 15.23
N TYR A 146 3.30 5.52 14.01
CA TYR A 146 4.08 5.80 12.82
C TYR A 146 4.63 7.21 13.02
N ASP A 147 5.91 7.40 12.74
CA ASP A 147 6.41 8.75 12.63
C ASP A 147 5.66 9.41 11.45
N PRO A 148 4.84 10.45 11.68
CA PRO A 148 4.08 11.09 10.62
C PRO A 148 4.98 11.56 9.48
N SER A 149 6.23 11.91 9.79
CA SER A 149 7.21 12.31 8.79
C SER A 149 7.61 11.15 7.88
N THR A 150 7.84 9.96 8.45
CA THR A 150 8.16 8.74 7.68
C THR A 150 6.97 8.30 6.81
N LEU A 151 5.73 8.38 7.32
CA LEU A 151 4.55 8.05 6.52
C LEU A 151 4.39 9.01 5.33
N ASN A 152 4.55 10.31 5.56
CA ASN A 152 4.47 11.34 4.52
C ASN A 152 5.58 11.17 3.48
N LEU A 153 6.81 10.87 3.91
CA LEU A 153 7.94 10.59 3.04
C LEU A 153 7.64 9.44 2.07
N TRP A 154 7.15 8.30 2.59
CA TRP A 154 6.83 7.17 1.73
C TRP A 154 5.57 7.40 0.90
N HIS A 155 4.61 8.19 1.39
CA HIS A 155 3.47 8.62 0.60
C HIS A 155 3.92 9.38 -0.65
N ASP A 156 4.86 10.32 -0.50
CA ASP A 156 5.45 11.08 -1.61
C ASP A 156 6.30 10.18 -2.52
N ARG A 157 7.21 9.36 -1.97
CA ARG A 157 8.06 8.42 -2.73
C ARG A 157 7.27 7.39 -3.55
N LEU A 158 6.13 6.94 -3.03
CA LEU A 158 5.30 5.93 -3.69
C LEU A 158 4.32 6.52 -4.70
N GLY A 159 4.38 7.84 -4.97
CA GLY A 159 3.48 8.52 -5.89
C GLY A 159 2.06 8.60 -5.36
N HIS A 160 1.96 9.02 -4.10
CA HIS A 160 0.73 9.39 -3.43
C HIS A 160 -0.35 8.29 -3.49
N PRO A 161 -0.13 7.06 -2.99
CA PRO A 161 -1.21 6.08 -2.86
C PRO A 161 -2.22 6.54 -1.79
N GLY A 162 -3.48 6.10 -1.92
CA GLY A 162 -4.44 6.21 -0.80
C GLY A 162 -4.12 5.22 0.32
N SER A 163 -4.69 5.38 1.52
CA SER A 163 -4.38 4.57 2.71
C SER A 163 -4.46 3.06 2.47
N THR A 164 -5.52 2.59 1.80
CA THR A 164 -5.72 1.18 1.47
C THR A 164 -4.62 0.63 0.57
N MET A 165 -4.27 1.36 -0.50
CA MET A 165 -3.21 0.98 -1.41
C MET A 165 -1.83 1.07 -0.73
N MET A 166 -1.63 2.08 0.11
CA MET A 166 -0.39 2.26 0.87
C MET A 166 -0.13 1.04 1.77
N ASN A 167 -1.13 0.58 2.54
CA ASN A 167 -1.03 -0.64 3.36
C ASN A 167 -0.61 -1.85 2.52
N ARG A 168 -1.29 -2.03 1.38
CA ARG A 168 -1.00 -3.15 0.47
C ARG A 168 0.41 -3.11 -0.10
N ILE A 169 0.93 -1.93 -0.46
CA ILE A 169 2.33 -1.79 -0.90
C ILE A 169 3.28 -2.17 0.24
N ILE A 170 3.07 -1.62 1.45
CA ILE A 170 3.96 -1.83 2.60
C ILE A 170 4.03 -3.31 3.03
N GLU A 171 2.92 -4.02 2.95
CA GLU A 171 2.87 -5.45 3.27
C GLU A 171 3.59 -6.34 2.24
N ASN A 172 3.69 -5.89 0.99
CA ASN A 172 4.20 -6.68 -0.13
C ASN A 172 5.48 -6.08 -0.74
N THR A 173 6.16 -5.18 -0.02
CA THR A 173 7.47 -4.63 -0.42
C THR A 173 8.41 -4.56 0.78
N HIS A 174 9.72 -4.48 0.51
CA HIS A 174 10.75 -4.33 1.54
C HIS A 174 11.71 -3.18 1.20
N GLY A 175 12.61 -2.82 2.11
CA GLY A 175 13.51 -1.68 1.95
C GLY A 175 12.91 -0.35 2.42
N HIS A 176 11.81 -0.40 3.17
CA HIS A 176 11.22 0.73 3.89
C HIS A 176 11.14 0.45 5.39
N SER A 177 11.11 1.50 6.21
CA SER A 177 11.00 1.42 7.67
C SER A 177 9.58 1.14 8.19
N LEU A 178 8.59 1.06 7.29
CA LEU A 178 7.17 0.95 7.62
C LEU A 178 6.63 -0.49 7.76
N LYS A 179 7.47 -1.53 7.61
CA LYS A 179 7.00 -2.94 7.65
C LYS A 179 6.49 -3.28 9.06
N GLY A 180 5.32 -3.90 9.15
CA GLY A 180 4.67 -4.22 10.42
C GLY A 180 3.98 -3.04 11.12
N GLN A 181 3.94 -1.86 10.49
CA GLN A 181 3.15 -0.72 10.96
C GLN A 181 1.77 -0.73 10.31
N LYS A 182 0.70 -0.46 11.06
CA LYS A 182 -0.64 -0.26 10.49
C LYS A 182 -0.78 1.19 10.05
N ILE A 183 -1.13 1.41 8.78
CA ILE A 183 -1.37 2.76 8.28
C ILE A 183 -2.76 3.21 8.72
N PRO A 184 -2.91 4.46 9.18
CA PRO A 184 -4.20 5.02 9.55
C PRO A 184 -5.23 4.90 8.43
N GLN A 185 -6.49 4.84 8.83
CA GLN A 185 -7.61 4.95 7.90
C GLN A 185 -7.59 6.31 7.18
N ALA A 186 -8.34 6.41 6.07
CA ALA A 186 -8.27 7.55 5.15
C ALA A 186 -8.58 8.91 5.82
N ASP A 187 -9.48 8.91 6.80
CA ASP A 187 -9.88 10.05 7.63
C ASP A 187 -8.77 10.57 8.56
N LYS A 188 -7.79 9.71 8.87
CA LYS A 188 -6.66 10.01 9.77
C LYS A 188 -5.33 10.16 9.04
N MET A 189 -5.33 10.07 7.71
CA MET A 189 -4.12 10.38 6.92
C MET A 189 -3.85 11.89 6.94
N PRO A 190 -2.58 12.33 7.06
CA PRO A 190 -2.22 13.73 6.91
C PRO A 190 -2.70 14.28 5.57
N LEU A 191 -3.20 15.53 5.58
CA LEU A 191 -3.64 16.20 4.37
C LEU A 191 -2.44 16.41 3.43
N CYS A 192 -2.51 15.84 2.23
CA CYS A 192 -1.53 16.04 1.18
C CYS A 192 -2.05 17.05 0.15
N THR A 193 -1.45 18.24 0.09
CA THR A 193 -1.83 19.30 -0.86
C THR A 193 -1.75 18.82 -2.30
N SER A 194 -0.71 18.08 -2.67
CA SER A 194 -0.54 17.52 -4.02
C SER A 194 -1.65 16.52 -4.38
N CYS A 195 -2.13 15.72 -3.42
CA CYS A 195 -3.31 14.87 -3.63
C CYS A 195 -4.56 15.71 -3.89
N SER A 196 -4.81 16.72 -3.06
CA SER A 196 -6.01 17.56 -3.16
C SER A 196 -6.10 18.29 -4.51
N HIS A 197 -4.97 18.74 -5.06
CA HIS A 197 -4.93 19.37 -6.38
C HIS A 197 -4.94 18.35 -7.53
N GLY A 198 -4.26 17.21 -7.36
CA GLY A 198 -4.00 16.27 -8.46
C GLY A 198 -5.03 15.17 -8.65
N LYS A 199 -5.86 14.87 -7.63
CA LYS A 199 -6.78 13.73 -7.65
C LYS A 199 -8.23 14.16 -7.53
N LEU A 200 -8.99 13.85 -8.57
CA LEU A 200 -10.45 13.78 -8.50
C LEU A 200 -10.83 12.30 -8.43
N ILE A 201 -11.30 11.85 -7.27
CA ILE A 201 -11.75 10.46 -7.09
C ILE A 201 -13.19 10.35 -7.58
N THR A 202 -13.37 9.91 -8.83
CA THR A 202 -14.67 9.47 -9.31
C THR A 202 -14.95 8.05 -8.81
N ARG A 203 -16.22 7.78 -8.44
CA ARG A 203 -16.62 6.46 -7.92
C ARG A 203 -16.22 5.37 -8.93
N PRO A 204 -15.59 4.27 -8.48
CA PRO A 204 -15.23 3.19 -9.37
C PRO A 204 -16.47 2.60 -10.02
N SER A 205 -16.37 2.29 -11.31
CA SER A 205 -17.36 1.48 -12.00
C SER A 205 -17.39 0.06 -11.39
N LYS A 206 -18.59 -0.53 -11.34
CA LYS A 206 -18.80 -1.89 -10.82
C LYS A 206 -17.90 -2.87 -11.59
N LEU A 207 -17.18 -3.73 -10.85
CA LEU A 207 -16.45 -4.87 -11.39
C LEU A 207 -17.39 -5.69 -12.30
N LYS A 208 -16.96 -5.97 -13.53
CA LYS A 208 -17.68 -6.87 -14.43
C LYS A 208 -16.83 -8.11 -14.74
N VAL A 209 -17.46 -9.24 -14.42
CA VAL A 209 -17.29 -10.63 -14.87
C VAL A 209 -15.93 -11.29 -14.56
N GLU A 210 -16.02 -12.33 -13.74
CA GLU A 210 -15.03 -13.40 -13.62
C GLU A 210 -14.91 -14.10 -14.99
N LYS A 211 -13.92 -13.70 -15.78
CA LYS A 211 -13.38 -14.54 -16.85
C LYS A 211 -12.11 -15.16 -16.32
N GLU A 212 -11.86 -16.42 -16.69
CA GLU A 212 -10.54 -17.04 -16.51
C GLU A 212 -9.47 -16.08 -17.02
N LEU A 213 -8.51 -15.79 -16.15
CA LEU A 213 -7.36 -14.97 -16.51
C LEU A 213 -6.47 -15.82 -17.43
N PRO A 214 -6.01 -15.26 -18.56
CA PRO A 214 -5.08 -15.97 -19.44
C PRO A 214 -3.76 -16.27 -18.71
N MET A 215 -2.92 -17.12 -19.29
CA MET A 215 -1.56 -17.30 -18.79
C MET A 215 -0.74 -16.01 -18.94
N PHE A 216 0.35 -15.89 -18.18
CA PHE A 216 1.27 -14.75 -18.30
C PHE A 216 1.74 -14.57 -19.74
N LEU A 217 1.67 -13.33 -20.25
CA LEU A 217 2.01 -12.90 -21.61
C LEU A 217 1.14 -13.45 -22.74
N GLU A 218 0.20 -14.36 -22.48
CA GLU A 218 -0.66 -14.93 -23.51
C GLU A 218 -1.50 -13.86 -24.23
N ARG A 219 -1.92 -12.82 -23.51
CA ARG A 219 -2.63 -11.67 -24.06
C ARG A 219 -2.03 -10.35 -23.57
N ILE A 220 -1.60 -9.51 -24.50
CA ILE A 220 -1.18 -8.13 -24.23
C ILE A 220 -2.23 -7.16 -24.76
N GLN A 221 -2.67 -6.21 -23.95
CA GLN A 221 -3.52 -5.10 -24.38
C GLN A 221 -2.71 -3.81 -24.45
N GLY A 222 -3.00 -2.94 -25.40
CA GLY A 222 -2.32 -1.66 -25.53
C GLY A 222 -3.24 -0.55 -26.00
N ASP A 223 -2.82 0.68 -25.71
CA ASP A 223 -3.53 1.90 -26.03
C ASP A 223 -2.57 3.10 -26.02
N ILE A 224 -2.93 4.16 -26.73
CA ILE A 224 -2.14 5.40 -26.84
C ILE A 224 -2.93 6.55 -26.25
N CYS A 225 -2.29 7.31 -25.37
CA CYS A 225 -2.84 8.52 -24.80
C CYS A 225 -2.16 9.76 -25.40
N GLY A 226 -2.96 10.71 -25.88
CA GLY A 226 -2.53 12.03 -26.34
C GLY A 226 -3.38 12.53 -27.52
N PRO A 227 -3.03 13.69 -28.10
CA PRO A 227 -1.88 14.52 -27.75
C PRO A 227 -2.05 15.24 -26.41
N ILE A 228 -0.97 15.40 -25.65
CA ILE A 228 -0.94 16.11 -24.36
C ILE A 228 -0.21 17.44 -24.54
N HIS A 229 -0.82 18.52 -24.04
CA HIS A 229 -0.28 19.88 -24.08
C HIS A 229 -0.06 20.43 -22.66
N PRO A 230 1.07 21.13 -22.40
CA PRO A 230 2.23 21.31 -23.29
C PRO A 230 2.98 19.98 -23.53
N SER A 231 3.78 19.89 -24.59
CA SER A 231 4.58 18.69 -24.86
C SER A 231 5.67 18.47 -23.81
N SER A 232 6.11 17.22 -23.64
CA SER A 232 7.29 16.89 -22.83
C SER A 232 8.49 16.78 -23.77
N GLY A 233 9.15 17.92 -24.02
CA GLY A 233 10.10 18.08 -25.13
C GLY A 233 9.51 17.61 -26.47
N PRO A 234 10.09 16.59 -27.13
CA PRO A 234 9.58 16.08 -28.40
C PRO A 234 8.34 15.20 -28.24
N PHE A 235 8.00 14.77 -27.01
CA PHE A 235 6.93 13.80 -26.77
C PHE A 235 5.58 14.49 -26.61
N ARG A 236 4.58 14.00 -27.36
CA ARG A 236 3.19 14.46 -27.30
C ARG A 236 2.23 13.36 -26.86
N TYR A 237 2.66 12.11 -26.89
CA TYR A 237 1.84 10.95 -26.57
C TYR A 237 2.61 9.99 -25.67
N PHE A 238 1.90 9.06 -25.04
CA PHE A 238 2.49 7.87 -24.44
C PHE A 238 1.65 6.64 -24.77
N MET A 239 2.33 5.51 -24.95
CA MET A 239 1.71 4.20 -25.18
C MET A 239 1.84 3.35 -23.93
N VAL A 240 0.79 2.58 -23.64
CA VAL A 240 0.81 1.56 -22.60
C VAL A 240 0.65 0.18 -23.23
N GLN A 241 1.34 -0.81 -22.66
CA GLN A 241 1.15 -2.23 -22.97
C GLN A 241 0.99 -2.96 -21.64
N ILE A 242 -0.09 -3.70 -21.46
CA ILE A 242 -0.43 -4.40 -20.22
C ILE A 242 -0.74 -5.86 -20.49
N ASP A 243 -0.12 -6.74 -19.72
CA ASP A 243 -0.43 -8.16 -19.69
C ASP A 243 -1.80 -8.40 -19.03
N ALA A 244 -2.66 -9.17 -19.70
CA ALA A 244 -4.02 -9.43 -19.25
C ALA A 244 -4.08 -10.37 -18.04
N SER A 245 -3.00 -11.08 -17.71
CA SER A 245 -2.90 -11.98 -16.57
C SER A 245 -2.39 -11.27 -15.31
N SER A 246 -1.09 -10.99 -15.27
CA SER A 246 -0.33 -10.42 -14.14
C SER A 246 -0.53 -8.92 -13.95
N ARG A 247 -1.12 -8.22 -14.94
CA ARG A 247 -1.12 -6.75 -15.04
C ARG A 247 0.27 -6.13 -15.14
N TRP A 248 1.29 -6.92 -15.47
CA TRP A 248 2.60 -6.38 -15.78
C TRP A 248 2.48 -5.41 -16.95
N SER A 249 3.09 -4.23 -16.82
CA SER A 249 2.87 -3.16 -17.80
C SER A 249 4.15 -2.42 -18.18
N HIS A 250 4.24 -2.09 -19.46
CA HIS A 250 5.25 -1.23 -20.05
C HIS A 250 4.63 0.10 -20.50
N VAL A 251 5.40 1.18 -20.39
CA VAL A 251 5.00 2.53 -20.80
C VAL A 251 6.12 3.11 -21.65
N SER A 252 5.78 3.68 -22.79
CA SER A 252 6.73 4.35 -23.69
C SER A 252 6.23 5.74 -24.06
N LEU A 253 7.12 6.73 -24.10
CA LEU A 253 6.80 8.05 -24.64
C LEU A 253 6.92 8.04 -26.16
N LEU A 254 6.08 8.82 -26.83
CA LEU A 254 6.01 8.90 -28.29
C LEU A 254 5.97 10.37 -28.74
N SER A 255 6.84 10.70 -29.69
CA SER A 255 6.85 12.02 -30.33
C SER A 255 5.70 12.18 -31.32
N THR A 256 5.42 11.13 -32.08
CA THR A 256 4.28 10.99 -32.99
C THR A 256 3.63 9.62 -32.82
N ARG A 257 2.39 9.46 -33.29
CA ARG A 257 1.70 8.17 -33.27
C ARG A 257 2.38 7.11 -34.15
N ASN A 258 3.05 7.55 -35.22
CA ASN A 258 3.74 6.66 -36.17
C ASN A 258 4.89 5.85 -35.52
N VAL A 259 5.47 6.34 -34.42
CA VAL A 259 6.54 5.64 -33.69
C VAL A 259 6.00 4.49 -32.82
N ALA A 260 4.68 4.42 -32.61
CA ALA A 260 4.05 3.42 -31.74
C ALA A 260 4.34 1.98 -32.19
N PHE A 261 4.26 1.69 -33.49
CA PHE A 261 4.53 0.35 -34.01
C PHE A 261 5.98 -0.09 -33.72
N ALA A 262 6.97 0.79 -33.94
CA ALA A 262 8.36 0.48 -33.65
C ALA A 262 8.61 0.22 -32.15
N LYS A 263 7.99 1.01 -31.26
CA LYS A 263 8.07 0.78 -29.80
C LYS A 263 7.38 -0.52 -29.39
N PHE A 264 6.24 -0.83 -30.01
CA PHE A 264 5.53 -2.08 -29.78
C PHE A 264 6.40 -3.28 -30.17
N LEU A 265 6.98 -3.26 -31.38
CA LEU A 265 7.87 -4.29 -31.89
C LEU A 265 9.06 -4.53 -30.95
N ALA A 266 9.77 -3.46 -30.59
CA ALA A 266 10.90 -3.54 -29.66
C ALA A 266 10.50 -4.17 -28.32
N GLN A 267 9.31 -3.86 -27.82
CA GLN A 267 8.81 -4.42 -26.58
C GLN A 267 8.44 -5.91 -26.71
N ILE A 268 7.82 -6.33 -27.82
CA ILE A 268 7.51 -7.75 -28.07
C ILE A 268 8.79 -8.59 -28.16
N ILE A 269 9.79 -8.10 -28.91
CA ILE A 269 11.10 -8.76 -29.02
C ILE A 269 11.74 -8.89 -27.64
N LYS A 270 11.73 -7.81 -26.85
CA LYS A 270 12.27 -7.81 -25.49
C LYS A 270 11.57 -8.83 -24.59
N LEU A 271 10.23 -8.87 -24.61
CA LEU A 271 9.46 -9.80 -23.78
C LEU A 271 9.77 -11.26 -24.11
N ARG A 272 9.82 -11.61 -25.40
CA ARG A 272 10.18 -12.97 -25.83
C ARG A 272 11.59 -13.38 -25.42
N ALA A 273 12.54 -12.44 -25.46
CA ALA A 273 13.91 -12.72 -25.04
C ALA A 273 14.03 -12.91 -23.51
N HIS A 274 13.24 -12.18 -22.72
CA HIS A 274 13.29 -12.27 -21.25
C HIS A 274 12.43 -13.40 -20.69
N PHE A 275 11.40 -13.83 -21.41
CA PHE A 275 10.42 -14.83 -20.99
C PHE A 275 10.20 -15.87 -22.09
N PRO A 276 11.23 -16.66 -22.45
CA PRO A 276 11.17 -17.60 -23.57
C PRO A 276 10.10 -18.70 -23.38
N ASP A 277 9.81 -19.06 -22.12
CA ASP A 277 8.81 -20.08 -21.77
C ASP A 277 7.36 -19.59 -21.90
N TYR A 278 7.16 -18.29 -22.11
CA TYR A 278 5.83 -17.67 -22.17
C TYR A 278 5.55 -17.12 -23.57
N THR A 279 4.61 -17.74 -24.26
CA THR A 279 4.26 -17.37 -25.63
C THR A 279 3.22 -16.25 -25.65
N ILE A 280 3.54 -15.16 -26.36
CA ILE A 280 2.57 -14.12 -26.69
C ILE A 280 1.69 -14.62 -27.84
N LYS A 281 0.43 -14.95 -27.54
CA LYS A 281 -0.51 -15.49 -28.53
C LYS A 281 -1.40 -14.41 -29.13
N THR A 282 -1.85 -13.48 -28.31
CA THR A 282 -2.83 -12.46 -28.71
C THR A 282 -2.40 -11.06 -28.31
N VAL A 283 -2.66 -10.09 -29.19
CA VAL A 283 -2.49 -8.67 -28.88
C VAL A 283 -3.77 -7.93 -29.19
N ARG A 284 -4.22 -7.09 -28.26
CA ARG A 284 -5.41 -6.25 -28.43
C ARG A 284 -5.01 -4.80 -28.39
N LEU A 285 -5.13 -4.12 -29.51
CA LEU A 285 -4.79 -2.71 -29.67
C LEU A 285 -6.03 -1.98 -30.18
N ASP A 286 -6.11 -0.66 -29.96
CA ASP A 286 -7.17 0.13 -30.56
C ASP A 286 -7.07 0.10 -32.10
N ASN A 287 -8.16 0.41 -32.79
CA ASN A 287 -8.22 0.37 -34.27
C ASN A 287 -7.53 1.59 -34.90
N ALA A 288 -6.41 2.02 -34.32
CA ALA A 288 -5.60 3.09 -34.83
C ALA A 288 -4.85 2.66 -36.11
N GLY A 289 -4.57 3.65 -36.98
CA GLY A 289 -3.90 3.40 -38.27
C GLY A 289 -2.54 2.70 -38.13
N GLU A 290 -1.80 3.02 -37.07
CA GLU A 290 -0.52 2.41 -36.73
C GLU A 290 -0.61 0.90 -36.43
N PHE A 291 -1.74 0.42 -35.88
CA PHE A 291 -1.98 -0.97 -35.47
C PHE A 291 -2.90 -1.72 -36.43
N THR A 292 -3.18 -1.12 -37.58
CA THR A 292 -3.99 -1.72 -38.68
C THR A 292 -3.23 -1.70 -40.00
N SER A 293 -1.96 -1.29 -40.00
CA SER A 293 -1.11 -1.27 -41.19
C SER A 293 -0.76 -2.68 -41.67
N HIS A 294 -0.51 -2.83 -42.98
CA HIS A 294 -0.07 -4.11 -43.56
C HIS A 294 1.20 -4.61 -42.88
N ALA A 295 2.20 -3.74 -42.70
CA ALA A 295 3.45 -4.10 -42.03
C ALA A 295 3.24 -4.62 -40.59
N PHE A 296 2.28 -4.05 -39.84
CA PHE A 296 1.93 -4.53 -38.51
C PHE A 296 1.29 -5.92 -38.56
N ASN A 297 0.33 -6.13 -39.48
CA ASN A 297 -0.33 -7.41 -39.65
C ASN A 297 0.65 -8.49 -40.13
N ASP A 298 1.49 -8.19 -41.12
CA ASP A 298 2.52 -9.09 -41.65
C ASP A 298 3.51 -9.49 -40.55
N TYR A 299 3.95 -8.53 -39.74
CA TYR A 299 4.78 -8.83 -38.58
C TYR A 299 4.04 -9.79 -37.63
N CYS A 300 2.83 -9.45 -37.17
CA CYS A 300 2.08 -10.28 -36.22
C CYS A 300 1.86 -11.70 -36.74
N MET A 301 1.48 -11.84 -38.02
CA MET A 301 1.34 -13.14 -38.70
C MET A 301 2.66 -13.91 -38.73
N SER A 302 3.76 -13.27 -39.14
CA SER A 302 5.10 -13.91 -39.23
C SER A 302 5.58 -14.47 -37.89
N VAL A 303 5.11 -13.90 -36.79
CA VAL A 303 5.49 -14.30 -35.44
C VAL A 303 4.41 -15.08 -34.68
N GLY A 304 3.31 -15.45 -35.35
CA GLY A 304 2.23 -16.24 -34.77
C GLY A 304 1.37 -15.50 -33.74
N ILE A 305 1.33 -14.16 -33.76
CA ILE A 305 0.49 -13.33 -32.89
C ILE A 305 -0.84 -13.05 -33.59
N VAL A 306 -1.95 -13.38 -32.93
CA VAL A 306 -3.30 -13.02 -33.36
C VAL A 306 -3.64 -11.61 -32.88
N VAL A 307 -3.99 -10.73 -33.81
CA VAL A 307 -4.44 -9.37 -33.50
C VAL A 307 -5.95 -9.39 -33.24
N GLU A 308 -6.34 -8.99 -32.03
CA GLU A 308 -7.74 -8.79 -31.65
C GLU A 308 -8.09 -7.31 -31.80
N HIS A 309 -8.96 -6.99 -32.76
CA HIS A 309 -9.50 -5.63 -32.91
C HIS A 309 -10.77 -5.48 -32.08
N PRO A 310 -10.79 -4.58 -31.07
CA PRO A 310 -12.02 -4.29 -30.36
C PRO A 310 -13.06 -3.69 -31.32
N VAL A 311 -14.32 -4.07 -31.14
CA VAL A 311 -15.43 -3.52 -31.92
C VAL A 311 -15.50 -2.02 -31.66
N ALA A 312 -15.58 -1.22 -32.74
CA ALA A 312 -15.69 0.22 -32.65
C ALA A 312 -16.85 0.62 -31.70
N HIS A 313 -16.61 1.62 -30.84
CA HIS A 313 -17.56 2.13 -29.85
C HIS A 313 -17.93 1.18 -28.69
N VAL A 314 -17.30 0.01 -28.56
CA VAL A 314 -17.45 -0.88 -27.40
C VAL A 314 -16.27 -0.68 -26.44
N HIS A 315 -16.32 0.40 -25.65
CA HIS A 315 -15.27 0.80 -24.68
C HIS A 315 -14.89 -0.29 -23.66
N THR A 316 -15.72 -1.31 -23.48
CA THR A 316 -15.44 -2.38 -22.51
C THR A 316 -14.36 -3.36 -22.98
N GLN A 317 -14.07 -3.45 -24.29
CA GLN A 317 -13.17 -4.47 -24.83
C GLN A 317 -11.67 -4.15 -24.66
N ASN A 318 -11.27 -2.87 -24.64
CA ASN A 318 -9.89 -2.44 -24.33
C ASN A 318 -9.73 -1.87 -22.91
N GLY A 319 -10.66 -2.21 -22.01
CA GLY A 319 -10.81 -1.56 -20.72
C GLY A 319 -9.59 -1.66 -19.80
N LEU A 320 -8.67 -2.63 -19.96
CA LEU A 320 -7.47 -2.73 -19.12
C LEU A 320 -6.44 -1.65 -19.48
N ALA A 321 -6.19 -1.45 -20.78
CA ALA A 321 -5.26 -0.43 -21.24
C ALA A 321 -5.79 0.98 -20.92
N GLU A 322 -7.08 1.24 -21.19
CA GLU A 322 -7.74 2.50 -20.80
C GLU A 322 -7.68 2.75 -19.29
N SER A 323 -7.93 1.73 -18.48
CA SER A 323 -7.86 1.83 -17.01
C SER A 323 -6.43 2.10 -16.53
N LEU A 324 -5.43 1.53 -17.20
CA LEU A 324 -4.02 1.79 -16.91
C LEU A 324 -3.66 3.25 -17.24
N ILE A 325 -4.07 3.78 -18.39
CA ILE A 325 -3.89 5.19 -18.75
C ILE A 325 -4.47 6.12 -17.68
N LYS A 326 -5.74 5.90 -17.29
CA LYS A 326 -6.40 6.68 -16.24
C LYS A 326 -5.63 6.61 -14.92
N ARG A 327 -5.13 5.43 -14.55
CA ARG A 327 -4.34 5.24 -13.32
C ARG A 327 -2.98 5.93 -13.38
N LEU A 328 -2.28 5.87 -14.52
CA LEU A 328 -1.01 6.58 -14.72
C LEU A 328 -1.20 8.08 -14.55
N GLN A 329 -2.24 8.66 -15.17
CA GLN A 329 -2.56 10.08 -15.04
C GLN A 329 -2.92 10.47 -13.59
N LEU A 330 -3.69 9.62 -12.89
CA LEU A 330 -4.05 9.84 -11.49
C LEU A 330 -2.84 9.87 -10.54
N ILE A 331 -1.76 9.15 -10.88
CA ILE A 331 -0.49 9.14 -10.13
C ILE A 331 0.42 10.29 -10.59
N ALA A 332 0.52 10.53 -11.89
CA ALA A 332 1.39 11.55 -12.47
C ALA A 332 0.97 12.97 -12.05
N ARG A 333 -0.34 13.28 -11.98
CA ARG A 333 -0.83 14.60 -11.56
C ARG A 333 -0.29 15.04 -10.19
N PRO A 334 -0.51 14.29 -9.08
CA PRO A 334 0.01 14.70 -7.78
C PRO A 334 1.55 14.70 -7.74
N LEU A 335 2.23 13.81 -8.47
CA LEU A 335 3.70 13.87 -8.60
C LEU A 335 4.14 15.23 -9.16
N ILE A 336 3.51 15.71 -10.24
CA ILE A 336 3.81 17.02 -10.85
C ILE A 336 3.48 18.15 -9.86
N MET A 337 2.31 18.10 -9.22
CA MET A 337 1.86 19.12 -8.24
C MET A 337 2.74 19.21 -7.00
N ARG A 338 3.55 18.18 -6.69
CA ARG A 338 4.50 18.20 -5.58
C ARG A 338 5.76 19.01 -5.91
N THR A 339 6.06 19.20 -7.20
CA THR A 339 7.27 19.86 -7.70
C THR A 339 7.06 21.35 -7.99
N LYS A 340 8.16 22.07 -8.23
CA LYS A 340 8.15 23.43 -8.81
C LYS A 340 8.40 23.43 -10.33
N LEU A 341 8.15 22.30 -10.99
CA LEU A 341 8.45 22.11 -12.41
C LEU A 341 7.24 22.48 -13.28
N PRO A 342 7.45 22.91 -14.53
CA PRO A 342 6.36 23.13 -15.47
C PRO A 342 5.66 21.82 -15.81
N VAL A 343 4.39 21.92 -16.23
CA VAL A 343 3.55 20.77 -16.61
C VAL A 343 4.17 19.92 -17.73
N SER A 344 5.06 20.50 -18.55
CA SER A 344 5.85 19.78 -19.57
C SER A 344 6.71 18.64 -19.01
N ILE A 345 6.88 18.53 -17.68
CA ILE A 345 7.51 17.37 -17.03
C ILE A 345 6.66 16.08 -17.08
N TRP A 346 5.41 16.16 -17.56
CA TRP A 346 4.47 15.04 -17.53
C TRP A 346 5.02 13.74 -18.11
N GLY A 347 5.89 13.79 -19.13
CA GLY A 347 6.49 12.60 -19.73
C GLY A 347 7.31 11.80 -18.71
N HIS A 348 8.14 12.49 -17.92
CA HIS A 348 8.89 11.86 -16.83
C HIS A 348 7.99 11.36 -15.71
N ALA A 349 6.97 12.13 -15.34
CA ALA A 349 6.02 11.74 -14.30
C ALA A 349 5.25 10.46 -14.69
N ILE A 350 4.87 10.32 -15.97
CA ILE A 350 4.21 9.13 -16.51
C ILE A 350 5.14 7.91 -16.48
N LEU A 351 6.40 8.06 -16.88
CA LEU A 351 7.37 6.96 -16.79
C LEU A 351 7.61 6.52 -15.34
N HIS A 352 7.75 7.48 -14.42
CA HIS A 352 7.89 7.20 -13.00
C HIS A 352 6.64 6.51 -12.43
N ALA A 353 5.45 7.02 -12.76
CA ALA A 353 4.18 6.38 -12.41
C ALA A 353 4.07 4.95 -12.96
N GLY A 354 4.55 4.68 -14.17
CA GLY A 354 4.61 3.34 -14.74
C GLY A 354 5.47 2.38 -13.93
N SER A 355 6.63 2.85 -13.45
CA SER A 355 7.47 2.07 -12.53
C SER A 355 6.80 1.83 -11.18
N LEU A 356 6.11 2.83 -10.63
CA LEU A 356 5.36 2.70 -9.38
C LEU A 356 4.15 1.76 -9.50
N ILE A 357 3.45 1.72 -10.64
CA ILE A 357 2.33 0.79 -10.84
C ILE A 357 2.79 -0.67 -10.79
N ARG A 358 3.98 -0.99 -11.31
CA ARG A 358 4.50 -2.37 -11.31
C ARG A 358 4.77 -2.92 -9.92
N ILE A 359 5.03 -2.06 -8.92
CA ILE A 359 5.23 -2.44 -7.51
C ILE A 359 3.95 -2.38 -6.67
N ARG A 360 2.82 -1.92 -7.24
CA ARG A 360 1.54 -1.81 -6.53
C ARG A 360 0.72 -3.09 -6.70
N PRO A 361 0.23 -3.70 -5.61
CA PRO A 361 -0.79 -4.74 -5.70
C PRO A 361 -2.00 -4.30 -6.52
N THR A 362 -2.60 -5.24 -7.26
CA THR A 362 -3.75 -4.95 -8.13
C THR A 362 -5.06 -5.14 -7.37
N ALA A 363 -6.18 -4.62 -7.87
CA ALA A 363 -7.48 -4.84 -7.22
C ALA A 363 -7.79 -6.34 -7.02
N ASN A 364 -7.32 -7.18 -7.93
CA ASN A 364 -7.67 -8.61 -8.01
C ASN A 364 -6.57 -9.53 -7.45
N HIS A 365 -5.42 -9.00 -7.02
CA HIS A 365 -4.33 -9.84 -6.51
C HIS A 365 -3.58 -9.17 -5.35
N LYS A 366 -3.27 -9.97 -4.32
CA LYS A 366 -2.45 -9.54 -3.17
C LYS A 366 -1.06 -9.02 -3.55
N TYR A 367 -0.42 -9.63 -4.54
CA TYR A 367 0.94 -9.31 -4.97
C TYR A 367 0.96 -8.27 -6.09
N SER A 368 2.10 -7.59 -6.20
CA SER A 368 2.34 -6.62 -7.28
C SER A 368 2.67 -7.31 -8.61
N PRO A 369 2.42 -6.67 -9.77
CA PRO A 369 2.76 -7.25 -11.06
C PRO A 369 4.22 -7.70 -11.16
N ILE A 370 5.16 -6.94 -10.61
CA ILE A 370 6.57 -7.34 -10.64
C ILE A 370 6.82 -8.59 -9.79
N GLN A 371 6.17 -8.72 -8.64
CA GLN A 371 6.29 -9.89 -7.77
C GLN A 371 5.66 -11.14 -8.37
N LEU A 372 4.55 -10.99 -9.10
CA LEU A 372 3.92 -12.11 -9.82
C LEU A 372 4.84 -12.66 -10.93
N VAL A 373 5.58 -11.77 -11.58
CA VAL A 373 6.48 -12.15 -12.68
C VAL A 373 7.83 -12.66 -12.17
N SER A 374 8.39 -12.05 -11.13
CA SER A 374 9.72 -12.42 -10.60
C SER A 374 9.67 -13.52 -9.53
N GLY A 375 8.51 -13.76 -8.92
CA GLY A 375 8.37 -14.59 -7.72
C GLY A 375 9.00 -13.97 -6.45
N GLN A 376 9.53 -12.74 -6.54
CA GLN A 376 10.29 -12.10 -5.46
C GLN A 376 9.62 -10.81 -4.99
N GLU A 377 9.59 -10.60 -3.67
CA GLU A 377 9.09 -9.36 -3.07
C GLU A 377 9.98 -8.17 -3.52
N PRO A 378 9.42 -7.08 -4.08
CA PRO A 378 10.23 -5.98 -4.61
C PRO A 378 10.87 -5.13 -3.50
N ASN A 379 12.14 -4.73 -3.72
CA ASN A 379 12.86 -3.79 -2.88
C ASN A 379 12.62 -2.35 -3.34
N VAL A 380 12.09 -1.50 -2.46
CA VAL A 380 11.77 -0.09 -2.77
C VAL A 380 12.72 0.92 -2.12
N SER A 381 13.83 0.49 -1.52
CA SER A 381 14.79 1.37 -0.82
C SER A 381 15.42 2.46 -1.71
N HIS A 382 15.45 2.22 -3.02
CA HIS A 382 15.96 3.14 -4.02
C HIS A 382 14.98 4.28 -4.40
N LEU A 383 13.71 4.19 -3.98
CA LEU A 383 12.73 5.23 -4.31
C LEU A 383 13.04 6.54 -3.56
N ARG A 384 12.87 7.66 -4.27
CA ARG A 384 13.05 9.03 -3.79
C ARG A 384 11.88 9.88 -4.27
N ILE A 385 11.57 10.97 -3.57
CA ILE A 385 10.47 11.86 -3.96
C ILE A 385 10.74 12.44 -5.35
N PHE A 386 9.77 12.30 -6.26
CA PHE A 386 9.85 12.86 -7.60
C PHE A 386 10.00 14.39 -7.55
N GLY A 387 10.95 14.92 -8.31
CA GLY A 387 11.26 16.35 -8.38
C GLY A 387 12.13 16.89 -7.25
N CYS A 388 12.63 16.04 -6.35
CA CYS A 388 13.54 16.49 -5.30
C CYS A 388 14.94 16.83 -5.82
N ALA A 389 15.71 17.55 -5.02
CA ALA A 389 17.12 17.81 -5.30
C ALA A 389 17.95 16.52 -5.22
N VAL A 390 18.85 16.36 -6.18
CA VAL A 390 19.86 15.30 -6.18
C VAL A 390 21.23 15.87 -6.51
N TYR A 391 22.23 15.58 -5.70
CA TYR A 391 23.62 15.98 -5.89
C TYR A 391 24.41 14.83 -6.48
N VAL A 392 24.74 14.95 -7.76
CA VAL A 392 25.39 13.93 -8.58
C VAL A 392 26.89 14.24 -8.70
N PRO A 393 27.80 13.26 -8.55
CA PRO A 393 29.22 13.50 -8.71
C PRO A 393 29.56 14.11 -10.08
N ILE A 394 30.42 15.12 -10.07
CA ILE A 394 31.00 15.67 -11.30
C ILE A 394 32.04 14.66 -11.82
N ALA A 395 32.19 14.49 -13.14
CA ALA A 395 33.19 13.57 -13.68
C ALA A 395 34.61 14.08 -13.35
N PRO A 396 35.59 13.22 -13.02
CA PRO A 396 36.94 13.66 -12.63
C PRO A 396 37.60 14.70 -13.57
N PRO A 397 37.46 14.61 -14.91
CA PRO A 397 38.04 15.62 -15.82
C PRO A 397 37.43 17.02 -15.69
N GLN A 398 36.21 17.12 -15.18
CA GLN A 398 35.47 18.39 -14.99
C GLN A 398 35.59 18.92 -13.55
N ARG A 399 36.26 18.19 -12.66
CA ARG A 399 36.48 18.63 -11.27
C ARG A 399 37.66 19.57 -11.20
N THR A 400 37.51 20.65 -10.45
CA THR A 400 38.65 21.47 -10.02
C THR A 400 39.13 21.01 -8.63
N LYS A 401 40.43 21.14 -8.33
CA LYS A 401 41.05 20.60 -7.10
C LYS A 401 40.35 21.06 -5.81
N MET A 402 39.84 22.29 -5.78
CA MET A 402 39.15 22.90 -4.62
C MET A 402 37.69 23.28 -4.92
N GLY A 403 37.13 22.83 -6.05
CA GLY A 403 35.77 23.18 -6.45
C GLY A 403 34.72 22.15 -6.07
N PRO A 404 33.46 22.37 -6.50
CA PRO A 404 32.36 21.47 -6.20
C PRO A 404 32.67 20.07 -6.73
N GLN A 405 32.43 19.07 -5.89
CA GLN A 405 32.60 17.65 -6.23
C GLN A 405 31.32 17.04 -6.82
N ARG A 406 30.18 17.70 -6.61
CA ARG A 406 28.86 17.28 -7.06
C ARG A 406 28.13 18.47 -7.69
N ARG A 407 27.31 18.19 -8.69
CA ARG A 407 26.38 19.15 -9.31
C ARG A 407 24.96 18.89 -8.88
N LEU A 408 24.16 19.96 -8.77
CA LEU A 408 22.73 19.88 -8.50
C LEU A 408 21.97 19.34 -9.71
N GLY A 409 21.03 18.44 -9.45
CA GLY A 409 20.08 17.87 -10.39
C GLY A 409 18.68 17.81 -9.77
N ILE A 410 17.68 17.56 -10.61
CA ILE A 410 16.29 17.33 -10.20
C ILE A 410 15.94 15.88 -10.48
N TYR A 411 15.67 15.08 -9.45
CA TYR A 411 15.35 13.66 -9.62
C TYR A 411 14.03 13.46 -10.36
N VAL A 412 14.02 12.67 -11.43
CA VAL A 412 12.83 12.43 -12.27
C VAL A 412 12.54 10.94 -12.50
N GLY A 413 13.04 10.10 -11.60
CA GLY A 413 12.83 8.65 -11.63
C GLY A 413 14.12 7.86 -11.82
N TYR A 414 13.99 6.63 -12.30
CA TYR A 414 15.09 5.68 -12.40
C TYR A 414 14.87 4.71 -13.57
N GLU A 415 15.97 4.13 -14.07
CA GLU A 415 15.94 3.05 -15.08
C GLU A 415 15.99 1.69 -14.40
N THR A 416 16.86 1.56 -13.39
CA THR A 416 17.00 0.40 -12.53
C THR A 416 17.17 0.86 -11.09
N ALA A 417 17.14 -0.05 -10.11
CA ALA A 417 17.39 0.30 -8.72
C ALA A 417 18.78 0.96 -8.48
N SER A 418 19.72 0.79 -9.42
CA SER A 418 21.08 1.32 -9.32
C SER A 418 21.33 2.55 -10.20
N ILE A 419 20.41 2.90 -11.11
CA ILE A 419 20.58 3.99 -12.09
C ILE A 419 19.40 4.93 -12.02
N ILE A 420 19.66 6.16 -11.55
CA ILE A 420 18.68 7.23 -11.51
C ILE A 420 18.64 8.03 -12.81
N ARG A 421 17.55 8.75 -13.00
CA ARG A 421 17.38 9.78 -14.03
C ARG A 421 17.16 11.12 -13.34
N TYR A 422 17.86 12.14 -13.80
CA TYR A 422 17.74 13.49 -13.26
C TYR A 422 17.80 14.53 -14.36
N LEU A 423 17.20 15.70 -14.12
CA LEU A 423 17.32 16.87 -14.98
C LEU A 423 18.44 17.79 -14.49
N GLU A 424 19.19 18.34 -15.43
CA GLU A 424 20.05 19.49 -15.14
C GLU A 424 19.18 20.75 -15.02
N PRO A 425 19.17 21.46 -13.86
CA PRO A 425 18.19 22.51 -13.59
C PRO A 425 18.23 23.69 -14.58
N LEU A 426 19.40 23.98 -15.15
CA LEU A 426 19.62 25.16 -16.00
C LEU A 426 19.16 24.94 -17.45
N THR A 427 19.41 23.74 -17.98
CA THR A 427 19.14 23.36 -19.37
C THR A 427 17.81 22.62 -19.50
N GLY A 428 17.43 21.84 -18.48
CA GLY A 428 16.34 20.88 -18.56
C GLY A 428 16.74 19.56 -19.19
N ASP A 429 18.02 19.36 -19.50
CA ASP A 429 18.51 18.13 -20.13
C ASP A 429 18.49 16.94 -19.17
N VAL A 430 18.24 15.76 -19.72
CA VAL A 430 18.09 14.52 -18.96
C VAL A 430 19.41 13.76 -18.91
N PHE A 431 19.83 13.37 -17.71
CA PHE A 431 21.04 12.56 -17.50
C PHE A 431 20.75 11.37 -16.58
N THR A 432 21.67 10.40 -16.61
CA THR A 432 21.68 9.24 -15.72
C THR A 432 22.85 9.28 -14.77
N ALA A 433 22.67 8.73 -13.57
CA ALA A 433 23.76 8.56 -12.60
C ALA A 433 23.56 7.30 -11.75
N ARG A 434 24.66 6.78 -11.19
CA ARG A 434 24.60 5.66 -10.25
C ARG A 434 24.01 6.14 -8.94
N PHE A 435 22.93 5.48 -8.50
CA PHE A 435 22.20 5.82 -7.27
C PHE A 435 23.12 5.90 -6.04
N ALA A 436 24.03 4.94 -5.89
CA ALA A 436 24.94 4.84 -4.74
C ALA A 436 25.88 6.05 -4.59
N ASP A 437 26.18 6.74 -5.70
CA ASP A 437 27.09 7.88 -5.68
C ASP A 437 26.33 9.21 -5.47
N CYS A 438 25.00 9.19 -5.52
CA CYS A 438 24.14 10.37 -5.40
C CYS A 438 23.76 10.67 -3.95
N GLN A 439 23.57 11.95 -3.64
CA GLN A 439 22.99 12.41 -2.38
C GLN A 439 21.66 13.09 -2.69
N PHE A 440 20.62 12.76 -1.94
CA PHE A 440 19.27 13.28 -2.17
C PHE A 440 18.89 14.20 -1.02
N ASP A 441 18.35 15.35 -1.35
CA ASP A 441 17.64 16.20 -0.40
C ASP A 441 16.16 16.23 -0.81
N GLU A 442 15.37 15.39 -0.14
CA GLU A 442 13.95 15.20 -0.39
C GLU A 442 13.06 16.31 0.22
N SER A 443 13.67 17.29 0.88
CA SER A 443 12.99 18.50 1.37
C SER A 443 13.08 19.66 0.38
N VAL A 444 14.07 19.64 -0.52
CA VAL A 444 14.33 20.70 -1.49
C VAL A 444 13.79 20.33 -2.88
N PHE A 445 13.03 21.26 -3.47
CA PHE A 445 12.45 21.14 -4.81
C PHE A 445 12.95 22.28 -5.70
N PRO A 446 14.00 22.06 -6.50
CA PRO A 446 14.53 23.08 -7.42
C PRO A 446 13.56 23.38 -8.57
N SER A 447 13.60 24.61 -9.08
CA SER A 447 12.91 25.02 -10.31
C SER A 447 13.81 24.87 -11.54
N LEU A 448 13.21 24.69 -12.71
CA LEU A 448 13.93 24.83 -13.98
C LEU A 448 14.29 26.31 -14.23
N GLY A 449 15.48 26.57 -14.76
CA GLY A 449 15.99 27.91 -15.08
C GLY A 449 16.75 28.61 -13.95
N GLY A 450 16.87 28.01 -12.77
CA GLY A 450 17.52 28.62 -11.59
C GLY A 450 16.62 29.61 -10.82
N GLU A 451 17.21 30.46 -9.97
CA GLU A 451 16.50 31.49 -9.18
C GLU A 451 16.06 32.71 -10.00
N ASN A 452 16.53 32.83 -11.24
CA ASN A 452 16.12 33.89 -12.16
C ASN A 452 14.75 33.54 -12.79
N LYS A 453 13.70 34.16 -12.27
CA LYS A 453 12.27 34.04 -12.65
C LYS A 453 11.91 34.47 -14.10
N ASN A 454 12.79 34.37 -15.08
CA ASN A 454 12.48 34.82 -16.44
C ASN A 454 12.59 33.71 -17.49
N LYS A 455 11.42 33.43 -18.10
CA LYS A 455 11.06 32.50 -19.18
C LYS A 455 10.70 31.09 -18.73
N GLU A 456 9.43 30.72 -18.92
CA GLU A 456 8.98 29.33 -19.01
C GLU A 456 9.85 28.60 -20.04
N LYS A 457 10.86 27.87 -19.57
CA LYS A 457 11.68 27.01 -20.43
C LYS A 457 11.01 25.65 -20.52
N ASN A 458 10.68 25.24 -21.75
CA ASN A 458 10.25 23.88 -22.03
C ASN A 458 11.43 22.91 -21.90
N ILE A 459 11.15 21.70 -21.41
CA ILE A 459 12.16 20.64 -21.20
C ILE A 459 12.66 20.13 -22.55
N SER A 460 13.98 20.15 -22.77
CA SER A 460 14.64 19.48 -23.90
C SER A 460 14.92 18.03 -23.56
N TRP A 461 14.62 17.12 -24.49
CA TRP A 461 15.07 15.73 -24.40
C TRP A 461 16.11 15.50 -25.50
N CYS A 462 17.21 14.83 -25.17
CA CYS A 462 18.18 14.36 -26.15
C CYS A 462 17.68 13.10 -26.89
N GLU A 463 16.52 13.15 -27.55
CA GLU A 463 16.09 12.12 -28.51
C GLU A 463 15.80 12.78 -29.88
N PRO A 464 16.25 12.20 -31.01
CA PRO A 464 15.92 12.70 -32.34
C PRO A 464 14.40 12.66 -32.58
N SER A 465 13.80 13.80 -32.91
CA SER A 465 12.37 13.89 -33.22
C SER A 465 12.10 13.63 -34.72
N LEU A 466 11.13 12.76 -35.02
CA LEU A 466 10.61 12.53 -36.37
C LEU A 466 9.34 13.37 -36.64
N SER A 467 9.25 14.56 -36.02
CA SER A 467 8.02 15.38 -36.02
C SER A 467 7.58 15.85 -37.41
N TYR A 468 8.46 15.82 -38.41
CA TYR A 468 8.16 16.22 -39.79
C TYR A 468 7.40 15.14 -40.60
N LEU A 469 7.21 13.93 -40.07
CA LEU A 469 6.57 12.80 -40.76
C LEU A 469 5.08 12.61 -40.44
N ASP A 470 4.48 13.46 -39.61
CA ASP A 470 3.07 13.31 -39.23
C ASP A 470 2.19 14.40 -39.88
N PRO A 471 1.38 14.07 -40.91
CA PRO A 471 0.50 15.04 -41.55
C PRO A 471 -0.63 15.54 -40.63
N ARG A 472 -0.80 14.95 -39.43
CA ARG A 472 -1.83 15.31 -38.45
C ARG A 472 -1.29 16.21 -37.32
N THR A 473 -0.03 16.65 -37.40
CA THR A 473 0.60 17.56 -36.42
C THR A 473 0.40 19.07 -36.65
N LYS A 474 -0.54 19.47 -37.52
CA LYS A 474 -0.89 20.90 -37.66
C LYS A 474 -1.70 21.42 -36.49
#